data_AF-A0A2G2X5Z4-F1
#
_entry.id   AF-A0A2G2X5Z4-F1
#
_cell.length_a   1.000
_cell.length_b   1.000
_cell.length_c   1.000
_cell.angle_alpha   90.00
_cell.angle_beta   90.00
_cell.angle_gamma   90.00
#
_symmetry.space_group_name_H-M   'P 1'
#
loop_
_entity.id
_entity.type
_entity.pdbx_description
1 polymer ?
#
loop_
_entity_poly.entity_id
_entity_poly.type
_entity_poly.pdbx_seq_one_letter_code
_entity_poly.pdbx_strand_id
1 'polypeptide(L)'
;MGKEKIHINIMVIGHIDSGKSATIGYLIYKLGGIDKRVIERFKKETAEMDKRPFNFEAGSPKDGQTHEHALLGFTLGVKQMIFFYNKMDATTLKYSKARYDEIVKEVSSYLKKVGYNPKKILFIPISSFERDNIIEISTNLDWYKGPTLLEALDHINEPKRLSDKPLHLPLQDFYKIGGIETIPASSVETGVIKPGMVVTFGPPSLTTEVKYVEMNHEAL
;
A
#
# COMPACT_ATOMS: atom_id res chain seq x y z
N MET A 1 8.35 28.20 -8.17
CA MET A 1 7.72 26.97 -8.70
C MET A 1 7.90 25.89 -7.67
N GLY A 2 6.81 25.42 -7.03
CA GLY A 2 6.89 24.25 -6.17
C GLY A 2 7.34 23.05 -6.99
N LYS A 3 8.25 22.22 -6.46
CA LYS A 3 8.60 20.94 -7.11
C LYS A 3 7.31 20.15 -7.32
N GLU A 4 7.12 19.65 -8.53
CA GLU A 4 6.04 18.73 -8.87
C GLU A 4 6.11 17.52 -7.91
N LYS A 5 4.97 17.16 -7.32
CA LYS A 5 4.93 16.05 -6.37
C LYS A 5 5.06 14.73 -7.13
N ILE A 6 5.92 13.85 -6.63
CA ILE A 6 6.14 12.54 -7.23
C ILE A 6 4.94 11.65 -6.89
N HIS A 7 4.34 11.04 -7.91
CA HIS A 7 3.29 10.04 -7.73
C HIS A 7 3.90 8.63 -7.65
N ILE A 8 3.54 7.86 -6.61
CA ILE A 8 4.00 6.48 -6.42
C ILE A 8 2.79 5.59 -6.15
N ASN A 9 2.72 4.45 -6.83
CA ASN A 9 1.73 3.41 -6.56
C ASN A 9 2.25 2.48 -5.47
N ILE A 10 1.49 2.30 -4.39
CA ILE A 10 1.85 1.46 -3.25
C ILE A 10 0.86 0.29 -3.16
N MET A 11 1.37 -0.92 -3.02
CA MET A 11 0.59 -2.13 -2.74
C MET A 11 0.86 -2.60 -1.32
N VAL A 12 -0.21 -2.95 -0.59
CA VAL A 12 -0.12 -3.41 0.81
C VAL A 12 -0.54 -4.87 0.87
N ILE A 13 0.41 -5.73 1.26
CA ILE A 13 0.26 -7.19 1.26
C ILE A 13 0.51 -7.78 2.65
N GLY A 14 0.11 -9.03 2.84
CA GLY A 14 0.31 -9.76 4.09
C GLY A 14 -0.85 -10.70 4.41
N HIS A 15 -0.67 -11.55 5.42
CA HIS A 15 -1.66 -12.53 5.86
C HIS A 15 -3.01 -11.89 6.26
N ILE A 16 -4.08 -12.67 6.25
CA ILE A 16 -5.40 -12.29 6.79
C ILE A 16 -5.22 -11.82 8.25
N ASP A 17 -5.96 -10.80 8.67
CA ASP A 17 -5.91 -10.24 10.03
C ASP A 17 -4.54 -9.74 10.54
N SER A 18 -3.55 -9.56 9.66
CA SER A 18 -2.30 -8.85 9.97
C SER A 18 -2.47 -7.34 10.19
N GLY A 19 -3.70 -6.82 10.05
CA GLY A 19 -4.02 -5.40 10.30
C GLY A 19 -3.61 -4.44 9.18
N LYS A 20 -3.55 -4.92 7.92
CA LYS A 20 -3.28 -4.10 6.72
C LYS A 20 -4.22 -2.90 6.62
N SER A 21 -5.53 -3.15 6.56
CA SER A 21 -6.54 -2.10 6.40
C SER A 21 -6.62 -1.15 7.59
N ALA A 22 -6.39 -1.66 8.81
CA ALA A 22 -6.35 -0.81 10.00
C ALA A 22 -5.17 0.17 9.97
N THR A 23 -3.97 -0.30 9.61
CA THR A 23 -2.77 0.53 9.49
C THR A 23 -2.94 1.61 8.44
N ILE A 24 -3.35 1.22 7.23
CA ILE A 24 -3.49 2.14 6.10
C ILE A 24 -4.66 3.09 6.30
N GLY A 25 -5.79 2.61 6.80
CA GLY A 25 -6.93 3.45 7.12
C GLY A 25 -6.59 4.53 8.14
N TYR A 26 -5.81 4.20 9.17
CA TYR A 26 -5.31 5.18 10.14
C TYR A 26 -4.36 6.21 9.50
N LEU A 27 -3.45 5.76 8.63
CA LEU A 27 -2.53 6.65 7.92
C LEU A 27 -3.29 7.65 7.03
N ILE A 28 -4.23 7.18 6.20
CA ILE A 28 -5.05 8.03 5.33
C ILE A 28 -5.88 9.00 6.18
N TYR A 29 -6.50 8.52 7.27
CA TYR A 29 -7.26 9.36 8.18
C TYR A 29 -6.41 10.52 8.73
N LYS A 30 -5.21 10.22 9.21
CA LYS A 30 -4.33 11.21 9.83
C LYS A 30 -3.70 12.18 8.83
N LEU A 31 -3.40 11.71 7.62
CA LEU A 31 -2.88 12.55 6.55
C LEU A 31 -3.96 13.42 5.88
N GLY A 32 -5.21 13.34 6.35
CA GLY A 32 -6.32 14.16 5.83
C GLY A 32 -6.87 13.67 4.48
N GLY A 33 -6.60 12.42 4.11
CA GLY A 33 -7.12 11.81 2.88
C GLY A 33 -8.61 11.46 2.92
N ILE A 34 -9.29 11.68 4.06
CA ILE A 34 -10.74 11.48 4.22
C ILE A 34 -11.37 12.77 4.75
N ASP A 35 -12.47 13.20 4.13
CA ASP A 35 -13.25 14.37 4.58
C ASP A 35 -13.77 14.18 6.01
N LYS A 36 -13.62 15.22 6.85
CA LYS A 36 -14.04 15.20 8.27
C LYS A 36 -15.50 14.78 8.46
N ARG A 37 -16.40 15.14 7.54
CA ARG A 37 -17.83 14.79 7.59
C ARG A 37 -18.05 13.29 7.41
N VAL A 38 -17.28 12.67 6.52
CA VAL A 38 -17.32 11.22 6.31
C VAL A 38 -16.85 10.49 7.57
N ILE A 39 -15.80 11.00 8.20
CA ILE A 39 -15.29 10.46 9.48
C ILE A 39 -16.34 10.56 10.59
N GLU A 40 -16.99 11.72 10.74
CA GLU A 40 -18.02 11.92 11.76
C GLU A 40 -19.19 10.96 11.59
N ARG A 41 -19.62 10.73 10.34
CA ARG A 41 -20.64 9.73 10.02
C ARG A 41 -20.21 8.33 10.45
N PHE A 42 -19.02 7.87 10.08
CA PHE A 42 -18.54 6.54 10.45
C PHE A 42 -18.32 6.38 11.96
N LYS A 43 -17.89 7.43 12.67
CA LYS A 43 -17.79 7.40 14.14
C LYS A 43 -19.14 7.21 14.81
N LYS A 44 -20.21 7.79 14.25
CA LYS A 44 -21.57 7.62 14.74
C LYS A 44 -22.06 6.18 14.52
N GLU A 45 -21.88 5.66 13.30
CA GLU A 45 -22.26 4.29 12.93
C GLU A 45 -21.50 3.23 13.76
N THR A 46 -20.20 3.44 14.02
CA THR A 46 -19.38 2.52 14.84
C THR A 46 -19.66 2.60 16.34
N ALA A 47 -20.17 3.73 16.84
CA ALA A 47 -20.66 3.83 18.21
C ALA A 47 -21.98 3.07 18.41
N GLU A 48 -22.74 2.90 17.33
CA GLU A 48 -24.02 2.16 17.30
C GLU A 48 -23.82 0.65 17.03
N MET A 49 -22.67 0.23 16.50
CA MET A 49 -22.32 -1.19 16.32
C MET A 49 -21.65 -1.78 17.58
N ASP A 50 -22.20 -2.88 18.07
CA ASP A 50 -21.80 -3.59 19.29
C ASP A 50 -20.30 -3.99 19.25
N LYS A 51 -19.52 -3.51 20.24
CA LYS A 51 -18.07 -3.70 20.32
C LYS A 51 -17.72 -5.11 20.78
N ARG A 52 -17.72 -6.09 19.86
CA ARG A 52 -17.03 -7.35 20.12
C ARG A 52 -15.51 -7.12 20.03
N PRO A 53 -14.74 -7.36 21.10
CA PRO A 53 -13.29 -7.34 21.00
C PRO A 53 -12.87 -8.48 20.07
N PHE A 54 -12.30 -8.13 18.92
CA PHE A 54 -11.67 -9.06 18.01
C PHE A 54 -10.36 -9.55 18.66
N ASN A 55 -10.46 -10.58 19.49
CA ASN A 55 -9.30 -11.31 19.99
C ASN A 55 -8.74 -12.15 18.85
N PHE A 56 -7.68 -11.65 18.19
CA PHE A 56 -6.98 -12.39 17.16
C PHE A 56 -5.57 -12.71 17.67
N GLU A 57 -5.38 -13.95 18.14
CA GLU A 57 -4.03 -14.52 18.24
C GLU A 57 -3.37 -14.40 16.87
N ALA A 58 -2.19 -13.79 16.85
CA ALA A 58 -1.43 -13.57 15.64
C ALA A 58 -1.20 -14.91 14.93
N GLY A 59 -1.72 -15.03 13.70
CA GLY A 59 -1.38 -16.11 12.80
C GLY A 59 0.13 -16.27 12.77
N SER A 60 0.60 -17.49 13.01
CA SER A 60 2.00 -17.84 12.91
C SER A 60 2.49 -17.48 11.49
N PRO A 61 3.75 -17.05 11.28
CA PRO A 61 4.33 -16.86 9.94
C PRO A 61 4.23 -18.10 9.03
N LYS A 62 3.83 -19.24 9.61
CA LYS A 62 3.65 -20.54 8.96
C LYS A 62 2.56 -20.57 7.88
N ASP A 63 1.63 -19.62 7.87
CA ASP A 63 0.66 -19.53 6.78
C ASP A 63 1.29 -18.78 5.60
N GLY A 64 1.62 -19.55 4.55
CA GLY A 64 2.44 -19.16 3.40
C GLY A 64 2.00 -17.94 2.58
N GLN A 65 0.92 -17.24 2.94
CA GLN A 65 0.44 -16.05 2.25
C GLN A 65 1.45 -14.90 2.25
N THR A 66 2.13 -14.63 3.38
CA THR A 66 3.14 -13.56 3.43
C THR A 66 4.31 -13.86 2.47
N HIS A 67 4.67 -15.14 2.39
CA HIS A 67 5.68 -15.65 1.47
C HIS A 67 5.22 -15.54 0.02
N GLU A 68 4.02 -16.04 -0.29
CA GLU A 68 3.40 -15.98 -1.60
C GLU A 68 3.27 -14.53 -2.11
N HIS A 69 2.76 -13.62 -1.31
CA HIS A 69 2.64 -12.22 -1.71
C HIS A 69 4.00 -11.56 -1.99
N ALA A 70 5.04 -11.87 -1.20
CA ALA A 70 6.37 -11.35 -1.45
C ALA A 70 6.97 -11.90 -2.76
N LEU A 71 6.77 -13.19 -3.04
CA LEU A 71 7.16 -13.83 -4.30
C LEU A 71 6.43 -13.23 -5.50
N LEU A 72 5.10 -13.03 -5.39
CA LEU A 72 4.31 -12.38 -6.42
C LEU A 72 4.77 -10.95 -6.67
N GLY A 73 4.98 -10.16 -5.62
CA GLY A 73 5.51 -8.79 -5.75
C GLY A 73 6.85 -8.76 -6.49
N PHE A 74 7.77 -9.68 -6.16
CA PHE A 74 9.07 -9.74 -6.83
C PHE A 74 8.94 -10.11 -8.30
N THR A 75 8.08 -11.09 -8.60
CA THR A 75 7.81 -11.57 -9.97
C THR A 75 7.18 -10.49 -10.83
N LEU A 76 6.31 -9.65 -10.26
CA LEU A 76 5.69 -8.49 -10.91
C LEU A 76 6.64 -7.29 -11.01
N GLY A 77 7.90 -7.40 -10.57
CA GLY A 77 8.92 -6.37 -10.73
C GLY A 77 8.96 -5.32 -9.62
N VAL A 78 8.31 -5.55 -8.48
CA VAL A 78 8.42 -4.69 -7.30
C VAL A 78 9.80 -4.91 -6.65
N LYS A 79 10.66 -3.89 -6.74
CA LYS A 79 12.05 -3.97 -6.26
C LYS A 79 12.28 -3.33 -4.89
N GLN A 80 11.38 -2.45 -4.47
CA GLN A 80 11.44 -1.73 -3.20
C GLN A 80 10.34 -2.26 -2.29
N MET A 81 10.68 -2.53 -1.03
CA MET A 81 9.76 -3.10 -0.05
C MET A 81 10.03 -2.50 1.33
N ILE A 82 8.96 -2.22 2.05
CA ILE A 82 8.96 -1.91 3.47
C ILE A 82 8.25 -3.07 4.17
N PHE A 83 8.82 -3.55 5.26
CA PHE A 83 8.20 -4.57 6.08
C PHE A 83 7.81 -3.96 7.43
N PHE A 84 6.52 -3.98 7.77
CA PHE A 84 6.08 -3.61 9.11
C PHE A 84 5.58 -4.85 9.86
N TYR A 85 6.09 -5.06 11.07
CA TYR A 85 5.59 -6.10 11.97
C TYR A 85 4.52 -5.50 12.87
N ASN A 86 3.28 -5.88 12.63
CA ASN A 86 2.13 -5.34 13.37
C ASN A 86 1.80 -6.18 14.62
N LYS A 87 0.96 -5.60 15.49
CA LYS A 87 0.46 -6.18 16.74
C LYS A 87 1.53 -6.38 17.81
N MET A 88 2.49 -5.46 17.90
CA MET A 88 3.49 -5.46 18.98
C MET A 88 2.87 -5.35 20.38
N ASP A 89 1.67 -4.80 20.49
CA ASP A 89 0.86 -4.72 21.72
C ASP A 89 0.27 -6.07 22.16
N ALA A 90 0.19 -7.06 21.25
CA ALA A 90 -0.45 -8.35 21.46
C ALA A 90 0.54 -9.53 21.40
N THR A 91 1.85 -9.28 21.42
CA THR A 91 2.85 -10.33 21.57
C THR A 91 2.77 -10.94 22.97
N THR A 92 3.16 -12.22 23.12
CA THR A 92 3.12 -12.96 24.41
C THR A 92 3.79 -12.17 25.54
N LEU A 93 4.94 -11.57 25.25
CA LEU A 93 5.51 -10.48 26.02
C LEU A 93 5.31 -9.21 25.20
N LYS A 94 4.46 -8.28 25.68
CA LYS A 94 4.14 -7.04 24.95
C LYS A 94 5.42 -6.29 24.56
N TYR A 95 5.47 -5.82 23.32
CA TYR A 95 6.58 -5.05 22.75
C TYR A 95 7.95 -5.76 22.79
N SER A 96 7.95 -7.09 22.76
CA SER A 96 9.17 -7.90 22.87
C SER A 96 10.11 -7.73 21.68
N LYS A 97 11.29 -7.16 21.95
CA LYS A 97 12.42 -7.10 21.01
C LYS A 97 12.85 -8.50 20.55
N ALA A 98 12.90 -9.47 21.46
CA ALA A 98 13.33 -10.83 21.13
C ALA A 98 12.41 -11.47 20.08
N ARG A 99 11.09 -11.27 20.22
CA ARG A 99 10.11 -11.77 19.24
C ARG A 99 10.25 -11.05 17.90
N TYR A 100 10.42 -9.73 17.93
CA TYR A 100 10.69 -8.96 16.71
C TYR A 100 11.96 -9.47 15.98
N ASP A 101 13.07 -9.65 16.70
CA ASP A 101 14.35 -10.10 16.11
C ASP A 101 14.22 -11.49 15.48
N GLU A 102 13.47 -12.40 16.10
CA GLU A 102 13.15 -13.73 15.56
C GLU A 102 12.41 -13.62 14.21
N ILE A 103 11.34 -12.83 14.17
CA ILE A 103 10.53 -12.61 12.96
C ILE A 103 11.35 -11.93 11.86
N VAL A 104 12.13 -10.89 12.19
CA VAL A 104 13.00 -10.21 11.23
C VAL A 104 14.01 -11.17 10.63
N LYS A 105 14.60 -12.07 11.44
CA LYS A 105 15.55 -13.08 10.96
C LYS A 105 14.88 -14.07 10.00
N GLU A 106 13.71 -14.58 10.36
CA GLU A 106 12.94 -15.51 9.54
C GLU A 106 12.55 -14.89 8.19
N VAL A 107 11.92 -13.71 8.23
CA VAL A 107 11.47 -12.98 7.04
C VAL A 107 12.65 -12.56 6.17
N SER A 108 13.75 -12.06 6.77
CA SER A 108 14.96 -11.70 6.02
C SER A 108 15.55 -12.89 5.27
N SER A 109 15.56 -14.08 5.89
CA SER A 109 16.02 -15.31 5.25
C SER A 109 15.13 -15.68 4.05
N TYR A 110 13.81 -15.56 4.22
CA TYR A 110 12.86 -15.83 3.14
C TYR A 110 12.98 -14.82 1.98
N LEU A 111 12.96 -13.53 2.27
CA LEU A 111 13.05 -12.46 1.27
C LEU A 111 14.35 -12.54 0.46
N LYS A 112 15.46 -12.96 1.11
CA LYS A 112 16.72 -13.25 0.41
C LYS A 112 16.59 -14.41 -0.59
N LYS A 113 15.82 -15.46 -0.27
CA LYS A 113 15.54 -16.58 -1.19
C LYS A 113 14.68 -16.16 -2.37
N VAL A 114 13.71 -15.25 -2.14
CA VAL A 114 12.87 -14.70 -3.22
C VAL A 114 13.68 -13.86 -4.20
N GLY A 115 14.72 -13.16 -3.72
CA GLY A 115 15.61 -12.32 -4.55
C GLY A 115 15.72 -10.87 -4.10
N TYR A 116 15.00 -10.48 -3.03
CA TYR A 116 15.18 -9.17 -2.42
C TYR A 116 16.53 -9.08 -1.68
N ASN A 117 16.99 -7.84 -1.45
CA ASN A 117 18.12 -7.57 -0.57
C ASN A 117 17.61 -7.10 0.80
N PRO A 118 17.67 -7.94 1.86
CA PRO A 118 17.16 -7.59 3.17
C PRO A 118 17.81 -6.33 3.77
N LYS A 119 19.05 -5.99 3.39
CA LYS A 119 19.73 -4.78 3.87
C LYS A 119 19.09 -3.48 3.37
N LYS A 120 18.31 -3.55 2.30
CA LYS A 120 17.59 -2.39 1.73
C LYS A 120 16.15 -2.29 2.23
N ILE A 121 15.67 -3.30 2.96
CA ILE A 121 14.30 -3.34 3.46
C ILE A 121 14.27 -2.71 4.85
N LEU A 122 13.38 -1.76 5.05
CA LEU A 122 13.11 -1.19 6.36
C LEU A 122 12.15 -2.12 7.13
N PHE A 123 12.58 -2.60 8.28
CA PHE A 123 11.79 -3.44 9.19
C PHE A 123 11.27 -2.58 10.35
N ILE A 124 9.96 -2.39 10.43
CA ILE A 124 9.33 -1.42 11.33
C ILE A 124 8.38 -2.15 12.29
N PRO A 125 8.65 -2.20 13.60
CA PRO A 125 7.69 -2.71 14.58
C PRO A 125 6.60 -1.67 14.80
N ILE A 126 5.34 -2.05 14.63
CA ILE A 126 4.17 -1.16 14.79
C ILE A 126 3.08 -1.82 15.65
N SER A 127 2.17 -0.98 16.15
CA SER A 127 0.84 -1.42 16.59
C SER A 127 -0.22 -0.56 15.92
N SER A 128 -1.10 -1.16 15.09
CA SER A 128 -2.26 -0.44 14.55
C SER A 128 -3.25 -0.02 15.63
N PHE A 129 -3.33 -0.79 16.72
CA PHE A 129 -4.31 -0.57 17.77
C PHE A 129 -3.87 0.59 18.67
N GLU A 130 -2.63 0.54 19.16
CA GLU A 130 -2.04 1.57 20.02
C GLU A 130 -1.42 2.73 19.24
N ARG A 131 -1.32 2.59 17.90
CA ARG A 131 -0.79 3.59 16.94
C ARG A 131 0.72 3.81 17.00
N ASP A 132 1.44 2.86 17.59
CA ASP A 132 2.88 2.89 17.77
C ASP A 132 3.63 2.85 16.42
N ASN A 133 4.59 3.76 16.22
CA ASN A 133 5.51 3.83 15.08
C ASN A 133 4.85 3.94 13.69
N ILE A 134 3.56 4.30 13.60
CA ILE A 134 2.91 4.54 12.30
C ILE A 134 3.23 5.93 11.78
N ILE A 135 3.10 6.94 12.63
CA ILE A 135 3.34 8.35 12.31
C ILE A 135 4.36 8.93 13.28
N GLU A 136 4.15 8.68 14.57
CA GLU A 136 5.00 9.16 15.66
C GLU A 136 5.82 8.01 16.25
N ILE A 137 7.02 8.32 16.73
CA ILE A 137 7.89 7.36 17.42
C ILE A 137 7.22 6.95 18.74
N SER A 138 7.11 5.65 18.96
CA SER A 138 6.49 5.06 20.15
C SER A 138 7.42 5.10 21.36
N THR A 139 6.86 5.41 22.53
CA THR A 139 7.54 5.24 23.83
C THR A 139 7.50 3.78 24.33
N ASN A 140 6.62 2.94 23.77
CA ASN A 140 6.52 1.51 24.13
C ASN A 140 7.58 0.64 23.44
N LEU A 141 8.22 1.17 22.39
CA LEU A 141 9.25 0.52 21.59
C LEU A 141 10.58 1.28 21.71
N ASP A 142 11.01 1.58 22.94
CA ASP A 142 12.20 2.38 23.24
C ASP A 142 13.51 1.81 22.64
N TRP A 143 13.58 0.49 22.46
CA TRP A 143 14.69 -0.22 21.83
C TRP A 143 14.74 -0.06 20.30
N TYR A 144 13.65 0.37 19.67
CA TYR A 144 13.61 0.63 18.23
C TYR A 144 14.10 2.05 17.94
N LYS A 145 15.12 2.18 17.07
CA LYS A 145 15.74 3.45 16.69
C LYS A 145 15.64 3.75 15.19
N GLY A 146 14.80 3.00 14.48
CA GLY A 146 14.55 3.20 13.05
C GLY A 146 13.42 4.22 12.80
N PRO A 147 13.07 4.44 11.52
CA PRO A 147 12.03 5.38 11.13
C PRO A 147 10.62 4.88 11.46
N THR A 148 9.65 5.79 11.53
CA THR A 148 8.22 5.43 11.53
C THR A 148 7.78 4.90 10.17
N LEU A 149 6.58 4.30 10.08
CA LEU A 149 6.04 3.85 8.80
C LEU A 149 5.88 5.01 7.81
N LEU A 150 5.43 6.18 8.26
CA LEU A 150 5.32 7.37 7.41
C LEU A 150 6.70 7.82 6.88
N GLU A 151 7.69 7.93 7.75
CA GLU A 151 9.06 8.29 7.36
C GLU A 151 9.66 7.26 6.39
N ALA A 152 9.35 5.98 6.58
CA ALA A 152 9.79 4.93 5.66
C ALA A 152 9.16 5.05 4.28
N LEU A 153 7.90 5.50 4.18
CA LEU A 153 7.26 5.78 2.89
C LEU A 153 7.95 6.94 2.17
N ASP A 154 8.38 7.97 2.91
CA ASP A 154 9.14 9.10 2.35
C ASP A 154 10.54 8.70 1.86
N HIS A 155 11.10 7.59 2.35
CA HIS A 155 12.37 7.02 1.88
C HIS A 155 12.24 6.20 0.58
N ILE A 156 11.04 6.00 0.03
CA ILE A 156 10.87 5.26 -1.22
C ILE A 156 11.42 6.10 -2.39
N ASN A 157 12.29 5.49 -3.18
CA ASN A 157 12.81 6.15 -4.38
C ASN A 157 11.78 6.12 -5.49
N GLU A 158 11.70 7.20 -6.26
CA GLU A 158 10.85 7.26 -7.44
C GLU A 158 11.21 6.14 -8.44
N PRO A 159 10.24 5.34 -8.90
CA PRO A 159 10.47 4.37 -9.95
C PRO A 159 10.70 5.09 -11.29
N LYS A 160 11.65 4.58 -12.10
CA LYS A 160 11.90 5.13 -13.43
C LYS A 160 10.66 4.95 -14.31
N ARG A 161 10.03 6.06 -14.71
CA ARG A 161 8.93 6.07 -15.68
C ARG A 161 9.46 5.79 -17.08
N LEU A 162 8.76 4.95 -17.82
CA LEU A 162 9.10 4.54 -19.19
C LEU A 162 8.26 5.33 -20.21
N SER A 163 8.24 6.65 -20.08
CA SER A 163 7.41 7.55 -20.89
C SER A 163 7.86 7.66 -22.35
N ASP A 164 9.12 7.30 -22.62
CA ASP A 164 9.74 7.25 -23.95
C ASP A 164 9.37 6.00 -24.76
N LYS A 165 8.74 5.00 -24.13
CA LYS A 165 8.30 3.77 -24.78
C LYS A 165 6.90 3.89 -25.40
N PRO A 166 6.51 2.99 -26.32
CA PRO A 166 5.13 2.95 -26.84
C PRO A 166 4.09 2.79 -25.72
N LEU A 167 2.92 3.39 -25.88
CA LEU A 167 1.85 3.35 -24.90
C LEU A 167 1.38 1.91 -24.65
N HIS A 168 1.46 1.45 -23.40
CA HIS A 168 0.78 0.25 -22.93
C HIS A 168 -0.04 0.59 -21.67
N LEU A 169 -1.34 0.34 -21.76
CA LEU A 169 -2.32 0.66 -20.73
C LEU A 169 -3.24 -0.57 -20.57
N PRO A 170 -2.90 -1.52 -19.68
CA PRO A 170 -3.69 -2.73 -19.47
C PRO A 170 -4.96 -2.41 -18.72
N LEU A 171 -6.14 -2.57 -19.34
CA LEU A 171 -7.41 -2.17 -18.73
C LEU A 171 -7.72 -2.99 -17.47
N GLN A 172 -8.04 -2.31 -16.37
CA GLN A 172 -8.35 -2.96 -15.10
C GLN A 172 -9.85 -3.00 -14.85
N ASP A 173 -10.54 -1.89 -15.09
CA ASP A 173 -11.99 -1.77 -14.84
C ASP A 173 -12.66 -0.83 -15.85
N PHE A 174 -13.98 -0.89 -15.93
CA PHE A 174 -14.79 -0.05 -16.81
C PHE A 174 -15.95 0.57 -16.03
N TYR A 175 -16.03 1.90 -16.06
CA TYR A 175 -17.13 2.64 -15.48
C TYR A 175 -18.08 3.17 -16.56
N LYS A 176 -19.37 3.27 -16.23
CA LYS A 176 -20.36 3.94 -17.07
C LYS A 176 -20.87 5.18 -16.33
N ILE A 177 -20.56 6.36 -16.86
CA ILE A 177 -21.03 7.63 -16.28
C ILE A 177 -22.10 8.21 -17.20
N GLY A 178 -23.20 8.70 -16.61
CA GLY A 178 -24.25 9.39 -17.35
C GLY A 178 -25.00 8.54 -18.40
N GLY A 179 -24.92 7.21 -18.31
CA GLY A 179 -25.73 6.28 -19.09
C GLY A 179 -25.22 5.92 -20.49
N ILE A 180 -24.13 6.51 -21.00
CA ILE A 180 -23.66 6.23 -22.38
C ILE A 180 -22.13 6.09 -22.48
N GLU A 181 -21.34 6.88 -21.75
CA GLU A 181 -19.88 6.86 -21.92
C GLU A 181 -19.22 5.77 -21.06
N THR A 182 -18.45 4.90 -21.72
CA THR A 182 -17.65 3.86 -21.06
C THR A 182 -16.26 4.41 -20.81
N ILE A 183 -15.85 4.44 -19.54
CA ILE A 183 -14.58 4.99 -19.10
C ILE A 183 -13.70 3.81 -18.64
N PRO A 184 -12.67 3.45 -19.41
CA PRO A 184 -11.68 2.50 -18.95
C PRO A 184 -10.82 3.13 -17.85
N ALA A 185 -10.61 2.41 -16.75
CA ALA A 185 -9.71 2.80 -15.68
C ALA A 185 -8.49 1.87 -15.61
N SER A 186 -7.30 2.46 -15.51
CA SER A 186 -6.04 1.73 -15.32
C SER A 186 -4.87 2.66 -14.96
N SER A 187 -3.74 2.06 -14.63
CA SER A 187 -2.42 2.69 -14.61
C SER A 187 -1.72 2.59 -15.97
N VAL A 188 -1.07 3.68 -16.38
CA VAL A 188 -0.20 3.69 -17.57
C VAL A 188 1.12 3.01 -17.23
N GLU A 189 1.42 1.88 -17.88
CA GLU A 189 2.65 1.12 -17.63
C GLU A 189 3.86 1.68 -18.41
N THR A 190 3.62 2.09 -19.66
CA THR A 190 4.62 2.69 -20.54
C THR A 190 4.00 3.73 -21.45
N GLY A 191 4.80 4.67 -21.94
CA GLY A 191 4.37 5.75 -22.80
C GLY A 191 3.58 6.85 -22.08
N VAL A 192 2.85 7.63 -22.86
CA VAL A 192 2.06 8.76 -22.39
C VAL A 192 0.70 8.72 -23.07
N ILE A 193 -0.36 9.05 -22.34
CA ILE A 193 -1.70 9.24 -22.87
C ILE A 193 -2.10 10.70 -22.69
N LYS A 194 -2.73 11.28 -23.71
CA LYS A 194 -3.21 12.68 -23.71
C LYS A 194 -4.56 12.76 -24.42
N PRO A 195 -5.41 13.75 -24.08
CA PRO A 195 -6.57 14.08 -24.89
C PRO A 195 -6.18 14.30 -26.36
N GLY A 196 -7.03 13.85 -27.27
CA GLY A 196 -6.83 13.90 -28.73
C GLY A 196 -5.94 12.81 -29.31
N MET A 197 -5.34 11.93 -28.49
CA MET A 197 -4.60 10.78 -29.00
C MET A 197 -5.56 9.74 -29.58
N VAL A 198 -5.22 9.20 -30.74
CA VAL A 198 -5.89 8.01 -31.30
C VAL A 198 -5.23 6.77 -30.71
N VAL A 199 -6.01 5.93 -30.03
CA VAL A 199 -5.55 4.72 -29.35
C VAL A 199 -6.26 3.49 -29.90
N THR A 200 -5.56 2.35 -29.87
CA THR A 200 -6.08 1.08 -30.36
C THR A 200 -6.14 0.07 -29.21
N PHE A 201 -7.31 -0.51 -29.02
CA PHE A 201 -7.61 -1.52 -28.00
C PHE A 201 -7.38 -2.92 -28.57
N GLY A 202 -6.40 -3.63 -28.01
CA GLY A 202 -6.20 -5.05 -28.26
C GLY A 202 -7.02 -5.95 -27.31
N PRO A 203 -7.32 -7.21 -27.67
CA PRO A 203 -7.13 -7.83 -29.00
C PRO A 203 -8.11 -7.42 -30.12
N PRO A 204 -9.31 -6.82 -29.90
CA PRO A 204 -10.24 -6.56 -31.00
C PRO A 204 -9.75 -5.57 -32.07
N SER A 205 -8.64 -4.88 -31.84
CA SER A 205 -8.07 -3.83 -32.71
C SER A 205 -9.04 -2.66 -32.94
N LEU A 206 -9.90 -2.38 -31.96
CA LEU A 206 -10.83 -1.25 -31.99
C LEU A 206 -10.03 0.05 -31.78
N THR A 207 -10.23 1.03 -32.65
CA THR A 207 -9.54 2.33 -32.55
C THR A 207 -10.52 3.43 -32.19
N THR A 208 -10.11 4.31 -31.28
CA THR A 208 -10.91 5.47 -30.86
C THR A 208 -10.00 6.62 -30.44
N GLU A 209 -10.55 7.82 -30.41
CA GLU A 209 -9.89 9.01 -29.87
C GLU A 209 -10.10 9.11 -28.35
N VAL A 210 -9.05 9.51 -27.63
CA VAL A 210 -9.09 9.83 -26.20
C VAL A 210 -9.72 11.21 -26.03
N LYS A 211 -10.97 11.27 -25.54
CA LYS A 211 -11.66 12.55 -25.33
C LYS A 211 -11.08 13.37 -24.17
N TYR A 212 -10.85 12.73 -23.03
CA TYR A 212 -10.29 13.35 -21.83
C TYR A 212 -9.54 12.30 -21.00
N VAL A 213 -8.67 12.77 -20.11
CA VAL A 213 -7.95 11.95 -19.14
C VAL A 213 -8.23 12.53 -17.76
N GLU A 214 -8.59 11.69 -16.80
CA GLU A 214 -8.83 12.09 -15.41
C GLU A 214 -7.89 11.29 -14.49
N MET A 215 -7.29 11.96 -13.52
CA MET A 215 -6.52 11.34 -12.44
C MET A 215 -7.00 11.90 -11.10
N ASN A 216 -7.49 11.04 -10.20
CA ASN A 216 -7.97 11.44 -8.86
C ASN A 216 -9.01 12.58 -8.88
N HIS A 217 -9.96 12.56 -9.81
CA HIS A 217 -10.99 13.60 -9.98
C HIS A 217 -10.49 14.94 -10.50
N GLU A 218 -9.28 14.98 -11.04
CA GLU A 218 -8.73 16.14 -11.73
C GLU A 218 -8.50 15.82 -13.21
N ALA A 219 -8.95 16.71 -14.10
CA ALA A 219 -8.72 16.60 -15.53
C ALA A 219 -7.26 16.94 -15.86
N LEU A 220 -6.62 16.12 -16.71
CA LEU A 220 -5.23 16.25 -17.18
C LEU A 220 -5.15 16.71 -18.64
#